data_AF-I2C9V3-F1
#
_entry.id   AF-I2C9V3-F1
#
_cell.length_a   1.000
_cell.length_b   1.000
_cell.length_c   1.000
_cell.angle_alpha   90.00
_cell.angle_beta   90.00
_cell.angle_gamma   90.00
#
_symmetry.space_group_name_H-M   'P 1'
#
loop_
_entity.id
_entity.type
_entity.pdbx_description
1 polymer ?
#
loop_
_entity_poly.entity_id
_entity_poly.type
_entity_poly.pdbx_seq_one_letter_code
_entity_poly.pdbx_strand_id
1 'polypeptide(L)'
;MNIKEAARQTGLTKKAIKYYEQEGLITVSKNPDNGYREYSAQNVNTLKMIAALRMLALSVSDIKAFLLEGSSLHDILRQQHQKLSRQIEELEQERKLTEMLIKRVEDEENVDSILHDIGEVKIDEPKYMGLQLKKLFPGDFGEFIAALFEPFLDFSIDTDEKKAIWAELIKVLDDMEEVPAAHPMMQLVGKEDPAQLQQHKVQHDQFIERILERDPATWDTHKNIIIQLVKRVQTDEEYRESLIKVGESASDLPALKAGSPFSNLLQKLSPKYDTYVRLQLELKKEADEELGFDSEAYLKQMLQSKKR
;
A
#
# COMPACT_ATOMS: atom_id res chain seq x y z
N MET A 1 6.00 -11.25 -42.82
CA MET A 1 7.24 -11.79 -42.21
C MET A 1 6.96 -13.06 -41.42
N ASN A 2 7.82 -14.08 -41.44
CA ASN A 2 7.59 -15.33 -40.69
C ASN A 2 8.06 -15.26 -39.22
N ILE A 3 7.67 -16.24 -38.40
CA ILE A 3 8.00 -16.27 -36.97
C ILE A 3 9.50 -16.39 -36.66
N LYS A 4 10.30 -17.02 -37.54
CA LYS A 4 11.76 -17.14 -37.35
C LYS A 4 12.40 -15.76 -37.46
N GLU A 5 11.98 -14.99 -38.45
CA GLU A 5 12.49 -13.64 -38.66
C GLU A 5 11.98 -12.67 -37.58
N ALA A 6 10.73 -12.78 -37.16
CA ALA A 6 10.21 -12.03 -36.02
C ALA A 6 11.00 -12.30 -34.73
N ALA A 7 11.30 -13.56 -34.44
CA ALA A 7 12.14 -13.95 -33.30
C ALA A 7 13.54 -13.32 -33.38
N ARG A 8 14.17 -13.38 -34.56
CA ARG A 8 15.51 -12.79 -34.78
C ARG A 8 15.53 -11.28 -34.54
N GLN A 9 14.50 -10.56 -35.02
CA GLN A 9 14.44 -9.09 -34.90
C GLN A 9 14.05 -8.57 -33.52
N THR A 10 13.37 -9.40 -32.72
CA THR A 10 12.85 -9.02 -31.39
C THR A 10 13.71 -9.56 -30.25
N GLY A 11 14.58 -10.54 -30.52
CA GLY A 11 15.31 -11.29 -29.48
C GLY A 11 14.43 -12.28 -28.72
N LEU A 12 13.14 -12.38 -29.06
CA LEU A 12 12.19 -13.28 -28.40
C LEU A 12 12.27 -14.69 -28.97
N THR A 13 11.99 -15.68 -28.14
CA THR A 13 11.79 -17.05 -28.63
C THR A 13 10.46 -17.16 -29.38
N LYS A 14 10.36 -18.11 -30.32
CA LYS A 14 9.09 -18.41 -31.00
C LYS A 14 7.97 -18.76 -30.02
N LYS A 15 8.29 -19.37 -28.88
CA LYS A 15 7.33 -19.72 -27.84
C LYS A 15 6.79 -18.46 -27.14
N ALA A 16 7.65 -17.50 -26.83
CA ALA A 16 7.25 -16.20 -26.27
C ALA A 16 6.35 -15.41 -27.24
N ILE A 17 6.70 -15.36 -28.53
CA ILE A 17 5.86 -14.69 -29.54
C ILE A 17 4.46 -15.31 -29.61
N LYS A 18 4.38 -16.66 -29.62
CA LYS A 18 3.09 -17.37 -29.61
C LYS A 18 2.30 -17.11 -28.34
N TYR A 19 2.98 -17.03 -27.19
CA TYR A 19 2.36 -16.71 -25.92
C TYR A 19 1.74 -15.31 -25.94
N TYR A 20 2.47 -14.28 -26.41
CA TYR A 20 1.91 -12.92 -26.49
C TYR A 20 0.77 -12.80 -27.49
N GLU A 21 0.76 -13.61 -28.55
CA GLU A 21 -0.41 -13.73 -29.44
C GLU A 21 -1.62 -14.37 -28.72
N GLN A 22 -1.40 -15.42 -27.91
CA GLN A 22 -2.46 -16.07 -27.13
C GLN A 22 -3.04 -15.14 -26.05
N GLU A 23 -2.19 -14.33 -25.41
CA GLU A 23 -2.60 -13.31 -24.44
C GLU A 23 -3.29 -12.08 -25.07
N GLY A 24 -3.37 -12.04 -26.41
CA GLY A 24 -4.04 -10.98 -27.16
C GLY A 24 -3.22 -9.69 -27.29
N LEU A 25 -1.93 -9.69 -26.95
CA LEU A 25 -1.06 -8.52 -27.04
C LEU A 25 -0.65 -8.18 -28.49
N ILE A 26 -0.69 -9.17 -29.37
CA ILE A 26 -0.55 -8.98 -30.82
C ILE A 26 -1.60 -9.79 -31.55
N THR A 27 -2.04 -9.28 -32.71
CA THR A 27 -2.92 -10.01 -33.62
C THR A 27 -2.16 -10.33 -34.90
N VAL A 28 -2.10 -11.61 -35.26
CA VAL A 28 -1.32 -12.09 -36.41
C VAL A 28 -2.27 -12.67 -37.45
N SER A 29 -2.21 -12.15 -38.68
CA SER A 29 -2.97 -12.71 -39.79
C SER A 29 -2.30 -13.97 -40.34
N LYS A 30 -3.10 -14.86 -40.92
CA LYS A 30 -2.59 -15.94 -41.76
C LYS A 30 -2.53 -15.45 -43.20
N ASN A 31 -1.44 -15.74 -43.87
CA ASN A 31 -1.31 -15.48 -45.29
C ASN A 31 -2.34 -16.34 -46.06
N PRO A 32 -3.17 -15.75 -46.94
CA PRO A 32 -4.26 -16.46 -47.61
C PRO A 32 -3.76 -17.53 -48.59
N ASP A 33 -2.55 -17.38 -49.13
CA ASP A 33 -2.03 -18.27 -50.17
C ASP A 33 -1.42 -19.56 -49.62
N ASN A 34 -0.92 -19.54 -48.38
CA ASN A 34 -0.19 -20.67 -47.79
C ASN A 34 -0.60 -21.02 -46.36
N GLY A 35 -1.53 -20.26 -45.76
CA GLY A 35 -2.07 -20.52 -44.42
C GLY A 35 -1.11 -20.26 -43.25
N TYR A 36 0.14 -19.83 -43.51
CA TYR A 36 1.12 -19.57 -42.47
C TYR A 36 0.93 -18.20 -41.81
N ARG A 37 1.33 -18.10 -40.55
CA ARG A 37 1.29 -16.83 -39.79
C ARG A 37 2.25 -15.80 -40.38
N GLU A 38 1.72 -14.61 -40.62
CA GLU A 38 2.45 -13.46 -41.16
C GLU A 38 2.46 -12.31 -40.15
N TYR A 39 3.65 -12.02 -39.62
CA TYR A 39 3.89 -10.92 -38.70
C TYR A 39 4.13 -9.65 -39.51
N SER A 40 3.35 -8.60 -39.21
CA SER A 40 3.52 -7.26 -39.77
C SER A 40 4.66 -6.51 -39.08
N ALA A 41 5.12 -5.41 -39.67
CA ALA A 41 6.09 -4.52 -39.02
C ALA A 41 5.55 -3.97 -37.68
N GLN A 42 4.25 -3.71 -37.61
CA GLN A 42 3.60 -3.28 -36.37
C GLN A 42 3.67 -4.35 -35.28
N ASN A 43 3.38 -5.62 -35.60
CA ASN A 43 3.51 -6.72 -34.65
C ASN A 43 4.94 -6.81 -34.08
N VAL A 44 5.95 -6.55 -34.90
CA VAL A 44 7.36 -6.58 -34.49
C VAL A 44 7.70 -5.42 -33.57
N ASN A 45 7.19 -4.22 -33.87
CA ASN A 45 7.38 -3.06 -32.99
C ASN A 45 6.72 -3.29 -31.63
N THR A 46 5.50 -3.81 -31.61
CA THR A 46 4.83 -4.20 -30.36
C THR A 46 5.62 -5.27 -29.61
N LEU A 47 6.11 -6.31 -30.28
CA LEU A 47 6.95 -7.35 -29.67
C LEU A 47 8.27 -6.81 -29.10
N LYS A 48 8.91 -5.83 -29.76
CA LYS A 48 10.10 -5.14 -29.23
C LYS A 48 9.77 -4.36 -27.96
N MET A 49 8.64 -3.67 -27.93
CA MET A 49 8.16 -2.96 -26.74
C MET A 49 7.91 -3.94 -25.58
N ILE A 50 7.18 -5.03 -25.84
CA ILE A 50 6.94 -6.10 -24.85
C ILE A 50 8.28 -6.63 -24.31
N ALA A 51 9.24 -6.92 -25.19
CA ALA A 51 10.55 -7.41 -24.78
C ALA A 51 11.28 -6.42 -23.85
N ALA A 52 11.28 -5.13 -24.18
CA ALA A 52 11.90 -4.09 -23.34
C ALA A 52 11.22 -3.96 -21.98
N LEU A 53 9.88 -3.95 -21.92
CA LEU A 53 9.14 -3.85 -20.65
C LEU A 53 9.34 -5.08 -19.78
N ARG A 54 9.44 -6.28 -20.37
CA ARG A 54 9.75 -7.51 -19.64
C ARG A 54 11.16 -7.52 -19.05
N MET A 55 12.13 -6.79 -19.63
CA MET A 55 13.45 -6.62 -19.02
C MET A 55 13.39 -5.82 -17.71
N LEU A 56 12.37 -4.98 -17.54
CA LEU A 56 12.11 -4.23 -16.30
C LEU A 56 11.28 -5.03 -15.28
N ALA A 57 11.09 -6.34 -15.51
CA ALA A 57 10.26 -7.22 -14.71
C ALA A 57 8.77 -6.85 -14.62
N LEU A 58 8.27 -5.97 -15.50
CA LEU A 58 6.84 -5.66 -15.60
C LEU A 58 6.04 -6.90 -15.98
N SER A 59 4.89 -7.10 -15.33
CA SER A 59 4.05 -8.27 -15.57
C SER A 59 3.40 -8.21 -16.96
N VAL A 60 2.88 -9.34 -17.43
CA VAL A 60 2.11 -9.39 -18.70
C VAL A 60 0.83 -8.56 -18.58
N SER A 61 0.24 -8.51 -17.37
CA SER A 61 -0.92 -7.68 -17.05
C SER A 61 -0.61 -6.19 -17.19
N ASP A 62 0.51 -5.70 -16.63
CA ASP A 62 0.91 -4.28 -16.75
C ASP A 62 1.12 -3.88 -18.21
N ILE A 63 1.76 -4.77 -18.98
CA ILE A 63 2.02 -4.57 -20.40
C ILE A 63 0.70 -4.54 -21.20
N LYS A 64 -0.30 -5.33 -20.79
CA LYS A 64 -1.63 -5.33 -21.39
C LYS A 64 -2.39 -4.03 -21.09
N ALA A 65 -2.36 -3.57 -19.85
CA ALA A 65 -2.96 -2.30 -19.44
C ALA A 65 -2.36 -1.11 -20.21
N PHE A 66 -1.05 -1.14 -20.46
CA PHE A 66 -0.39 -0.17 -21.34
C PHE A 66 -0.87 -0.28 -22.81
N LEU A 67 -0.75 -1.46 -23.41
CA LEU A 67 -0.92 -1.62 -24.85
C LEU A 67 -2.36 -1.57 -25.33
N LEU A 68 -3.32 -2.00 -24.51
CA LEU A 68 -4.72 -2.16 -24.91
C LEU A 68 -5.68 -1.20 -24.19
N GLU A 69 -5.36 -0.82 -22.95
CA GLU A 69 -6.27 -0.03 -22.10
C GLU A 69 -5.88 1.45 -22.05
N GLY A 70 -4.81 1.85 -22.74
CA GLY A 70 -4.40 3.25 -22.88
C GLY A 70 -3.74 3.83 -21.63
N SER A 71 -3.29 2.98 -20.70
CA SER A 71 -2.52 3.43 -19.54
C SER A 71 -1.26 4.17 -19.98
N SER A 72 -0.84 5.18 -19.21
CA SER A 72 0.36 5.96 -19.51
C SER A 72 1.62 5.11 -19.28
N LEU A 73 2.46 4.96 -20.31
CA LEU A 73 3.76 4.30 -20.19
C LEU A 73 4.63 4.97 -19.11
N HIS A 74 4.57 6.30 -19.06
CA HIS A 74 5.31 7.08 -18.08
C HIS A 74 4.92 6.68 -16.65
N ASP A 75 3.63 6.50 -16.39
CA ASP A 75 3.14 6.21 -15.04
C ASP A 75 3.48 4.77 -14.62
N ILE A 76 3.37 3.81 -15.54
CA ILE A 76 3.79 2.42 -15.29
C ILE A 76 5.30 2.35 -14.99
N LEU A 77 6.12 3.06 -15.76
CA LEU A 77 7.57 3.11 -15.52
C LEU A 77 7.90 3.83 -14.20
N ARG A 78 7.19 4.90 -13.86
CA ARG A 78 7.35 5.62 -12.60
C ARG A 78 6.97 4.73 -11.40
N GLN A 79 5.88 3.98 -11.49
CA GLN A 79 5.47 3.02 -10.46
C GLN A 79 6.50 1.91 -10.30
N GLN A 80 7.00 1.34 -11.39
CA GLN A 80 8.04 0.31 -11.33
C GLN A 80 9.35 0.85 -10.75
N HIS A 81 9.73 2.08 -11.10
CA HIS A 81 10.88 2.74 -10.48
C HIS A 81 10.70 2.89 -8.97
N GLN A 82 9.54 3.38 -8.52
CA GLN A 82 9.24 3.52 -7.08
C GLN A 82 9.30 2.18 -6.35
N LYS A 83 8.76 1.12 -6.96
CA LYS A 83 8.83 -0.25 -6.41
C LYS A 83 10.29 -0.71 -6.25
N LEU A 84 11.10 -0.53 -7.29
CA LEU A 84 12.52 -0.88 -7.24
C LEU A 84 13.29 -0.05 -6.21
N SER A 85 13.01 1.25 -6.10
CA SER A 85 13.63 2.12 -5.08
C SER A 85 13.34 1.62 -3.66
N ARG A 86 12.09 1.27 -3.35
CA ARG A 86 11.72 0.69 -2.05
C ARG A 86 12.43 -0.63 -1.78
N GLN A 87 12.47 -1.52 -2.76
CA GLN A 87 13.18 -2.81 -2.62
C GLN A 87 14.69 -2.61 -2.40
N ILE A 88 15.31 -1.63 -3.06
CA ILE A 88 16.70 -1.28 -2.83
C ILE A 88 16.90 -0.77 -1.41
N GLU A 89 16.02 0.12 -0.93
CA GLU A 89 16.08 0.63 0.43
C GLU A 89 15.96 -0.51 1.46
N GLU A 90 15.00 -1.42 1.30
CA GLU A 90 14.85 -2.61 2.16
C GLU A 90 16.10 -3.50 2.13
N LEU A 91 16.63 -3.80 0.94
CA LEU A 91 17.83 -4.64 0.81
C LEU A 91 19.08 -3.95 1.37
N GLU A 92 19.21 -2.63 1.23
CA GLU A 92 20.31 -1.87 1.84
C GLU A 92 20.23 -1.87 3.37
N GLN A 93 19.02 -1.82 3.92
CA GLN A 93 18.78 -1.94 5.35
C GLN A 93 19.19 -3.33 5.87
N GLU A 94 18.74 -4.40 5.21
CA GLU A 94 19.13 -5.77 5.53
C GLU A 94 20.64 -5.97 5.43
N ARG A 95 21.28 -5.38 4.41
CA ARG A 95 22.73 -5.43 4.22
C ARG A 95 23.47 -4.75 5.36
N LYS A 96 23.09 -3.52 5.73
CA LYS A 96 23.72 -2.78 6.84
C LYS A 96 23.60 -3.53 8.16
N LEU A 97 22.43 -4.10 8.44
CA LEU A 97 22.22 -4.91 9.62
C LEU A 97 23.15 -6.14 9.62
N THR A 98 23.25 -6.81 8.48
CA THR A 98 24.12 -7.97 8.31
C THR A 98 25.59 -7.60 8.52
N GLU A 99 26.06 -6.49 7.93
CA GLU A 99 27.42 -5.97 8.12
C GLU A 99 27.72 -5.63 9.60
N MET A 100 26.76 -5.02 10.30
CA MET A 100 26.86 -4.72 11.72
C MET A 100 26.94 -5.97 12.60
N LEU A 101 26.15 -7.00 12.25
CA LEU A 101 26.13 -8.29 12.94
C LEU A 101 27.43 -9.05 12.75
N ILE A 102 27.97 -9.08 11.52
CA ILE A 102 29.24 -9.72 11.21
C ILE A 102 30.35 -9.16 12.11
N LYS A 103 30.50 -7.83 12.17
CA LYS A 103 31.53 -7.19 13.01
C LYS A 103 31.41 -7.53 14.49
N ARG A 104 30.18 -7.60 15.02
CA ARG A 104 29.95 -7.86 16.45
C ARG A 104 30.16 -9.32 16.84
N VAL A 105 29.83 -10.25 15.94
CA VAL A 105 30.17 -11.66 16.11
C VAL A 105 31.69 -11.88 16.08
N GLU A 106 32.42 -11.10 15.26
CA GLU A 106 33.88 -11.11 15.25
C GLU A 106 34.51 -10.61 16.57
N ASP A 107 33.80 -9.74 17.31
CA ASP A 107 34.24 -9.17 18.60
C ASP A 107 33.89 -10.04 19.84
N GLU A 108 33.51 -11.32 19.64
CA GLU A 108 33.16 -12.30 20.70
C GLU A 108 32.04 -11.86 21.68
N GLU A 109 31.13 -10.99 21.25
CA GLU A 109 29.95 -10.61 22.05
C GLU A 109 28.93 -11.76 22.15
N ASN A 110 28.33 -11.97 23.33
CA ASN A 110 27.26 -12.96 23.52
C ASN A 110 26.00 -12.52 22.75
N VAL A 111 25.26 -13.48 22.20
CA VAL A 111 23.99 -13.28 21.49
C VAL A 111 23.03 -12.36 22.25
N ASP A 112 23.02 -12.40 23.58
CA ASP A 112 22.18 -11.52 24.41
C ASP A 112 22.57 -10.03 24.34
N SER A 113 23.86 -9.68 24.30
CA SER A 113 24.31 -8.28 24.14
C SER A 113 24.07 -7.80 22.71
N ILE A 114 24.29 -8.67 21.73
CA ILE A 114 24.00 -8.41 20.32
C ILE A 114 22.49 -8.13 20.13
N LEU A 115 21.60 -8.92 20.75
CA LEU A 115 20.15 -8.73 20.65
C LEU A 115 19.64 -7.47 21.37
N HIS A 116 20.21 -7.14 22.54
CA HIS A 116 19.91 -5.92 23.29
C HIS A 116 20.26 -4.67 22.47
N ASP A 117 21.46 -4.63 21.89
CA ASP A 117 21.97 -3.46 21.17
C ASP A 117 21.38 -3.32 19.77
N ILE A 118 20.99 -4.42 19.10
CA ILE A 118 20.21 -4.36 17.85
C ILE A 118 18.80 -3.79 18.10
N GLY A 119 18.25 -4.04 19.29
CA GLY A 119 17.03 -3.37 19.75
C GLY A 119 17.23 -1.86 19.78
N GLU A 120 18.32 -1.39 20.40
CA GLU A 120 18.59 0.05 20.55
C GLU A 120 19.01 0.76 19.26
N VAL A 121 19.93 0.21 18.45
CA VAL A 121 20.43 0.89 17.23
C VAL A 121 19.36 1.01 16.15
N LYS A 122 18.38 0.10 16.10
CA LYS A 122 17.28 0.17 15.11
C LYS A 122 16.13 1.10 15.52
N ILE A 123 16.10 1.54 16.77
CA ILE A 123 15.10 2.43 17.35
C ILE A 123 15.44 3.91 17.02
N ASP A 124 16.73 4.23 16.79
CA ASP A 124 17.21 5.60 16.56
C ASP A 124 17.10 6.12 15.11
N GLU A 125 16.89 5.26 14.09
CA GLU A 125 16.77 5.72 12.69
C GLU A 125 15.29 5.78 12.22
N PRO A 126 14.81 6.90 11.63
CA PRO A 126 13.40 7.11 11.31
C PRO A 126 12.71 6.06 10.44
N LYS A 127 13.45 5.52 9.49
CA LYS A 127 13.00 4.63 8.40
C LYS A 127 12.77 3.17 8.81
N TYR A 128 12.83 2.82 10.10
CA TYR A 128 12.75 1.43 10.56
C TYR A 128 11.51 1.07 11.36
N MET A 129 10.61 2.01 11.65
CA MET A 129 9.49 1.71 12.55
C MET A 129 8.50 0.69 11.95
N GLY A 130 8.28 0.72 10.64
CA GLY A 130 7.53 -0.33 9.93
C GLY A 130 8.19 -1.70 10.03
N LEU A 131 9.52 -1.77 9.90
CA LEU A 131 10.26 -3.01 10.03
C LEU A 131 10.24 -3.55 11.47
N GLN A 132 10.28 -2.66 12.47
CA GLN A 132 10.13 -3.04 13.88
C GLN A 132 8.78 -3.69 14.14
N LEU A 133 7.68 -3.11 13.62
CA LEU A 133 6.35 -3.69 13.76
C LEU A 133 6.28 -5.09 13.14
N LYS A 134 6.79 -5.27 11.92
CA LYS A 134 6.83 -6.58 11.26
C LYS A 134 7.65 -7.62 12.02
N LYS A 135 8.72 -7.20 12.70
CA LYS A 135 9.57 -8.09 13.49
C LYS A 135 8.91 -8.47 14.82
N LEU A 136 8.35 -7.50 15.53
CA LEU A 136 7.69 -7.70 16.82
C LEU A 136 6.40 -8.51 16.67
N PHE A 137 5.70 -8.32 15.55
CA PHE A 137 4.46 -9.00 15.21
C PHE A 137 4.61 -9.78 13.89
N PRO A 138 5.24 -10.97 13.90
CA PRO A 138 5.47 -11.71 12.67
C PRO A 138 4.16 -12.16 11.99
N GLY A 139 4.20 -12.27 10.66
CA GLY A 139 3.08 -12.74 9.85
C GLY A 139 2.14 -11.63 9.38
N ASP A 140 0.93 -12.01 8.97
CA ASP A 140 -0.03 -11.11 8.31
C ASP A 140 -0.42 -9.91 9.17
N PHE A 141 -0.41 -10.05 10.50
CA PHE A 141 -0.76 -8.95 11.41
C PHE A 141 0.27 -7.82 11.40
N GLY A 142 1.56 -8.11 11.53
CA GLY A 142 2.59 -7.06 11.46
C GLY A 142 2.71 -6.45 10.07
N GLU A 143 2.54 -7.26 9.01
CA GLU A 143 2.43 -6.73 7.64
C GLU A 143 1.24 -5.77 7.50
N PHE A 144 0.10 -6.13 8.10
CA PHE A 144 -1.10 -5.30 8.09
C PHE A 144 -0.91 -3.96 8.81
N ILE A 145 -0.43 -3.97 10.06
CA ILE A 145 -0.24 -2.72 10.81
C ILE A 145 0.84 -1.85 10.16
N ALA A 146 1.95 -2.45 9.71
CA ALA A 146 3.02 -1.71 9.05
C ALA A 146 2.53 -1.07 7.74
N ALA A 147 1.73 -1.78 6.94
CA ALA A 147 1.17 -1.23 5.70
C ALA A 147 0.14 -0.12 5.96
N LEU A 148 -0.71 -0.27 6.98
CA LEU A 148 -1.75 0.71 7.31
C LEU A 148 -1.15 2.07 7.72
N PHE A 149 -0.04 2.06 8.46
CA PHE A 149 0.60 3.26 8.98
C PHE A 149 1.92 3.62 8.26
N GLU A 150 2.30 2.90 7.20
CA GLU A 150 3.55 3.09 6.45
C GLU A 150 3.92 4.56 6.21
N PRO A 151 3.01 5.46 5.76
CA PRO A 151 3.33 6.85 5.48
C PRO A 151 3.77 7.67 6.71
N PHE A 152 3.50 7.16 7.91
CA PHE A 152 3.62 7.83 9.20
C PHE A 152 4.70 7.25 10.11
N LEU A 153 5.33 6.15 9.68
CA LEU A 153 6.33 5.41 10.44
C LEU A 153 7.76 5.90 10.17
N ASP A 154 7.91 7.12 9.66
CA ASP A 154 9.19 7.80 9.43
C ASP A 154 9.54 8.71 10.63
N PHE A 155 9.91 8.10 11.77
CA PHE A 155 10.32 8.81 12.98
C PHE A 155 11.33 8.01 13.80
N SER A 156 12.29 8.69 14.42
CA SER A 156 13.28 8.11 15.33
C SER A 156 12.76 8.08 16.76
N ILE A 157 13.16 7.07 17.53
CA ILE A 157 12.94 6.97 18.98
C ILE A 157 14.28 7.28 19.67
N ASP A 158 14.65 8.54 19.61
CA ASP A 158 15.94 9.10 20.04
C ASP A 158 15.95 9.64 21.48
N THR A 159 14.84 9.49 22.21
CA THR A 159 14.71 9.94 23.61
C THR A 159 14.07 8.87 24.49
N ASP A 160 14.37 8.90 25.79
CA ASP A 160 13.75 7.99 26.77
C ASP A 160 12.22 8.16 26.83
N GLU A 161 11.72 9.38 26.60
CA GLU A 161 10.29 9.64 26.49
C GLU A 161 9.68 8.90 25.29
N LYS A 162 10.29 9.01 24.10
CA LYS A 162 9.83 8.27 22.92
C LYS A 162 9.95 6.76 23.13
N LYS A 163 11.01 6.27 23.79
CA LYS A 163 11.17 4.84 24.13
C LYS A 163 10.00 4.35 24.99
N ALA A 164 9.60 5.12 25.99
CA ALA A 164 8.45 4.80 26.85
C ALA A 164 7.13 4.78 26.05
N ILE A 165 6.89 5.79 25.20
CA ILE A 165 5.69 5.88 24.36
C ILE A 165 5.64 4.72 23.36
N TRP A 166 6.77 4.34 22.76
CA TRP A 166 6.87 3.20 21.85
C TRP A 166 6.55 1.89 22.56
N ALA A 167 7.11 1.66 23.75
CA ALA A 167 6.81 0.47 24.55
C ALA A 167 5.31 0.37 24.89
N GLU A 168 4.67 1.50 25.22
CA GLU A 168 3.22 1.55 25.44
C GLU A 168 2.44 1.26 24.15
N LEU A 169 2.86 1.79 23.01
CA LEU A 169 2.23 1.54 21.71
C LEU A 169 2.30 0.06 21.32
N ILE A 170 3.45 -0.58 21.52
CA ILE A 170 3.62 -2.02 21.28
C ILE A 170 2.71 -2.83 22.20
N LYS A 171 2.63 -2.45 23.49
CA LYS A 171 1.72 -3.11 24.43
C LYS A 171 0.25 -3.01 23.99
N VAL A 172 -0.18 -1.85 23.49
CA VAL A 172 -1.56 -1.68 22.97
C VAL A 172 -1.84 -2.65 21.84
N LEU A 173 -0.88 -2.91 20.95
CA LEU A 173 -1.03 -3.87 19.86
C LEU A 173 -0.97 -5.32 20.35
N ASP A 174 -0.11 -5.64 21.31
CA ASP A 174 0.05 -6.98 21.87
C ASP A 174 -1.17 -7.42 22.70
N ASP A 175 -1.84 -6.46 23.37
CA ASP A 175 -3.08 -6.68 24.12
C ASP A 175 -4.33 -6.76 23.20
N MET A 176 -4.20 -6.57 21.87
CA MET A 176 -5.34 -6.69 20.95
C MET A 176 -5.83 -8.14 20.85
N GLU A 177 -7.15 -8.32 20.73
CA GLU A 177 -7.70 -9.62 20.35
C GLU A 177 -7.22 -10.02 18.95
N GLU A 178 -7.00 -11.33 18.77
CA GLU A 178 -6.53 -11.88 17.51
C GLU A 178 -7.52 -11.58 16.38
N VAL A 179 -7.04 -10.88 15.36
CA VAL A 179 -7.85 -10.50 14.20
C VAL A 179 -7.96 -11.72 13.28
N PRO A 180 -9.16 -12.27 13.05
CA PRO A 180 -9.29 -13.46 12.21
C PRO A 180 -8.72 -13.20 10.80
N ALA A 181 -7.98 -14.15 10.22
CA ALA A 181 -7.44 -14.01 8.86
C ALA A 181 -8.55 -13.79 7.80
N ALA A 182 -9.78 -14.22 8.10
CA ALA A 182 -10.95 -13.98 7.27
C ALA A 182 -11.47 -12.53 7.34
N HIS A 183 -11.00 -11.71 8.27
CA HIS A 183 -11.45 -10.34 8.44
C HIS A 183 -11.16 -9.52 7.15
N PRO A 184 -12.12 -8.72 6.65
CA PRO A 184 -11.96 -8.00 5.37
C PRO A 184 -10.68 -7.17 5.29
N MET A 185 -10.28 -6.52 6.40
CA MET A 185 -9.05 -5.73 6.44
C MET A 185 -7.77 -6.57 6.36
N MET A 186 -7.77 -7.80 6.89
CA MET A 186 -6.62 -8.72 6.79
C MET A 186 -6.49 -9.27 5.37
N GLN A 187 -7.61 -9.45 4.66
CA GLN A 187 -7.60 -9.95 3.28
C GLN A 187 -7.03 -8.93 2.27
N LEU A 188 -7.05 -7.62 2.59
CA LEU A 188 -6.46 -6.58 1.75
C LEU A 188 -4.93 -6.71 1.65
N VAL A 189 -4.27 -7.27 2.66
CA VAL A 189 -2.80 -7.38 2.72
C VAL A 189 -2.31 -8.73 2.19
N GLY A 190 -3.11 -9.80 2.31
CA GLY A 190 -2.70 -11.16 1.95
C GLY A 190 -3.18 -11.68 0.58
N LYS A 191 -4.09 -11.00 -0.13
CA LYS A 191 -4.74 -11.56 -1.35
C LYS A 191 -4.69 -10.71 -2.61
N GLU A 192 -4.12 -9.52 -2.57
CA GLU A 192 -3.98 -8.70 -3.77
C GLU A 192 -2.76 -9.14 -4.60
N ASP A 193 -2.88 -9.09 -5.93
CA ASP A 193 -1.73 -9.15 -6.83
C ASP A 193 -0.66 -8.16 -6.32
N PRO A 194 0.61 -8.55 -6.13
CA PRO A 194 1.66 -7.63 -5.68
C PRO A 194 1.75 -6.32 -6.48
N ALA A 195 1.28 -6.30 -7.73
CA ALA A 195 1.13 -5.08 -8.52
C ALA A 195 -0.03 -4.18 -8.03
N GLN A 196 -1.19 -4.75 -7.73
CA GLN A 196 -2.36 -4.03 -7.22
C GLN A 196 -2.13 -3.48 -5.82
N LEU A 197 -1.55 -4.28 -4.92
CA LEU A 197 -1.21 -3.84 -3.57
C LEU A 197 -0.24 -2.65 -3.62
N GLN A 198 0.76 -2.72 -4.51
CA GLN A 198 1.71 -1.62 -4.70
C GLN A 198 1.02 -0.37 -5.26
N GLN A 199 0.09 -0.52 -6.20
CA GLN A 199 -0.67 0.59 -6.76
C GLN A 199 -1.55 1.25 -5.69
N HIS A 200 -2.27 0.47 -4.89
CA HIS A 200 -3.08 0.97 -3.78
C HIS A 200 -2.23 1.72 -2.76
N LYS A 201 -1.05 1.19 -2.40
CA LYS A 201 -0.08 1.89 -1.55
C LYS A 201 0.34 3.24 -2.14
N VAL A 202 0.76 3.28 -3.41
CA VAL A 202 1.19 4.52 -4.06
C VAL A 202 0.06 5.56 -4.11
N GLN A 203 -1.16 5.15 -4.40
CA GLN A 203 -2.33 6.04 -4.41
C GLN A 203 -2.64 6.56 -3.01
N HIS A 204 -2.60 5.69 -2.00
CA HIS A 204 -2.79 6.06 -0.61
C HIS A 204 -1.72 7.07 -0.16
N ASP A 205 -0.44 6.80 -0.40
CA ASP A 205 0.66 7.69 -0.05
C ASP A 205 0.49 9.08 -0.70
N GLN A 206 0.17 9.12 -2.00
CA GLN A 206 -0.07 10.38 -2.72
C GLN A 206 -1.27 11.14 -2.16
N PHE A 207 -2.33 10.44 -1.76
CA PHE A 207 -3.47 11.08 -1.11
C PHE A 207 -3.07 11.70 0.23
N ILE A 208 -2.32 10.96 1.07
CA ILE A 208 -1.83 11.48 2.36
C ILE A 208 -0.97 12.73 2.16
N GLU A 209 -0.01 12.71 1.23
CA GLU A 209 0.84 13.87 0.95
C GLU A 209 0.01 15.08 0.50
N ARG A 210 -0.95 14.90 -0.41
CA ARG A 210 -1.82 16.00 -0.86
C ARG A 210 -2.68 16.58 0.27
N ILE A 211 -3.15 15.75 1.19
CA ILE A 211 -3.86 16.24 2.39
C ILE A 211 -2.90 17.06 3.27
N LEU A 212 -1.68 16.55 3.53
CA LEU A 212 -0.67 17.25 4.33
C LEU A 212 -0.26 18.60 3.72
N GLU A 213 -0.17 18.68 2.39
CA GLU A 213 0.10 19.89 1.62
C GLU A 213 -1.11 20.84 1.51
N ARG A 214 -2.28 20.43 2.01
CA ARG A 214 -3.57 21.14 1.86
C ARG A 214 -3.89 21.47 0.39
N ASP A 215 -3.65 20.51 -0.51
CA ASP A 215 -4.02 20.63 -1.92
C ASP A 215 -5.53 20.93 -2.06
N PRO A 216 -5.94 22.07 -2.62
CA PRO A 216 -7.36 22.48 -2.64
C PRO A 216 -8.27 21.47 -3.35
N ALA A 217 -7.80 20.88 -4.45
CA ALA A 217 -8.58 19.93 -5.23
C ALA A 217 -8.85 18.64 -4.42
N THR A 218 -7.82 18.11 -3.76
CA THR A 218 -7.94 16.93 -2.90
C THR A 218 -8.77 17.22 -1.67
N TRP A 219 -8.58 18.40 -1.05
CA TRP A 219 -9.33 18.87 0.11
C TRP A 219 -10.83 18.92 -0.18
N ASP A 220 -11.23 19.65 -1.22
CA ASP A 220 -12.64 19.80 -1.58
C ASP A 220 -13.26 18.48 -2.05
N THR A 221 -12.51 17.66 -2.79
CA THR A 221 -12.99 16.33 -3.20
C THR A 221 -13.28 15.47 -1.97
N HIS A 222 -12.34 15.43 -1.02
CA HIS A 222 -12.48 14.59 0.16
C HIS A 222 -13.58 15.07 1.10
N LYS A 223 -13.70 16.38 1.32
CA LYS A 223 -14.82 17.00 2.06
C LYS A 223 -16.16 16.62 1.42
N ASN A 224 -16.28 16.75 0.10
CA ASN A 224 -17.49 16.39 -0.63
C ASN A 224 -17.82 14.89 -0.50
N ILE A 225 -16.82 14.00 -0.49
CA ILE A 225 -17.05 12.56 -0.26
C ILE A 225 -17.69 12.33 1.11
N ILE A 226 -17.20 12.99 2.17
CA ILE A 226 -17.78 12.88 3.52
C ILE A 226 -19.24 13.35 3.52
N ILE A 227 -19.50 14.53 2.95
CA ILE A 227 -20.85 15.10 2.87
C ILE A 227 -21.80 14.16 2.12
N GLN A 228 -21.37 13.64 0.97
CA GLN A 228 -22.19 12.73 0.16
C GLN A 228 -22.43 11.39 0.86
N LEU A 229 -21.43 10.86 1.57
CA LEU A 229 -21.59 9.65 2.38
C LEU A 229 -22.67 9.85 3.44
N VAL A 230 -22.59 10.94 4.21
CA VAL A 230 -23.56 11.24 5.27
C VAL A 230 -24.97 11.45 4.70
N LYS A 231 -25.09 12.22 3.60
CA LYS A 231 -26.38 12.43 2.91
C LYS A 231 -26.97 11.12 2.39
N ARG A 232 -26.13 10.24 1.84
CA ARG A 232 -26.56 8.93 1.35
C ARG A 232 -27.02 8.02 2.48
N VAL A 233 -26.31 8.01 3.61
CA VAL A 233 -26.75 7.29 4.82
C VAL A 233 -28.14 7.74 5.26
N GLN A 234 -28.48 9.02 5.14
CA GLN A 234 -29.80 9.54 5.52
C GLN A 234 -30.93 9.07 4.58
N THR A 235 -30.65 8.85 3.29
CA THR A 235 -31.68 8.62 2.27
C THR A 235 -31.76 7.20 1.74
N ASP A 236 -30.68 6.43 1.82
CA ASP A 236 -30.53 5.10 1.23
C ASP A 236 -30.40 4.05 2.35
N GLU A 237 -31.48 3.31 2.61
CA GLU A 237 -31.54 2.30 3.66
C GLU A 237 -30.57 1.14 3.39
N GLU A 238 -30.47 0.67 2.15
CA GLU A 238 -29.59 -0.43 1.78
C GLU A 238 -28.12 -0.05 1.98
N TYR A 239 -27.75 1.16 1.57
CA TYR A 239 -26.42 1.71 1.82
C TYR A 239 -26.14 1.89 3.32
N ARG A 240 -27.13 2.35 4.08
CA ARG A 240 -27.03 2.45 5.55
C ARG A 240 -26.77 1.08 6.18
N GLU A 241 -27.50 0.05 5.80
CA GLU A 241 -27.29 -1.31 6.33
C GLU A 241 -25.91 -1.86 5.97
N SER A 242 -25.44 -1.60 4.74
CA SER A 242 -24.08 -1.94 4.31
C SER A 242 -23.03 -1.25 5.19
N LEU A 243 -23.16 0.06 5.43
CA LEU A 243 -22.23 0.81 6.27
C LEU A 243 -22.25 0.37 7.73
N ILE A 244 -23.41 -0.05 8.27
CA ILE A 244 -23.49 -0.61 9.62
C ILE A 244 -22.67 -1.90 9.70
N LYS A 245 -22.78 -2.80 8.72
CA LYS A 245 -21.98 -4.03 8.66
C LYS A 245 -20.47 -3.73 8.60
N VAL A 246 -20.07 -2.75 7.78
CA VAL A 246 -18.66 -2.31 7.71
C VAL A 246 -18.21 -1.70 9.04
N GLY A 247 -19.06 -0.90 9.69
CA GLY A 247 -18.78 -0.30 10.99
C GLY A 247 -18.68 -1.33 12.13
N GLU A 248 -19.46 -2.41 12.06
CA GLU A 248 -19.36 -3.57 12.96
C GLU A 248 -18.03 -4.29 12.76
N SER A 249 -17.61 -4.60 11.53
CA SER A 249 -16.28 -5.18 11.28
C SER A 249 -15.15 -4.23 11.72
N ALA A 250 -15.28 -2.93 11.51
CA ALA A 250 -14.31 -1.96 12.03
C ALA A 250 -14.30 -1.92 13.57
N SER A 251 -15.38 -2.32 14.25
CA SER A 251 -15.42 -2.45 15.71
C SER A 251 -14.62 -3.62 16.26
N ASP A 252 -14.21 -4.57 15.40
CA ASP A 252 -13.29 -5.65 15.73
C ASP A 252 -11.84 -5.15 15.86
N LEU A 253 -11.54 -3.92 15.40
CA LEU A 253 -10.24 -3.26 15.50
C LEU A 253 -10.31 -1.93 16.26
N PRO A 254 -10.84 -1.89 17.49
CA PRO A 254 -11.09 -0.63 18.21
C PRO A 254 -9.78 0.10 18.55
N ALA A 255 -8.70 -0.67 18.77
CA ALA A 255 -7.38 -0.15 19.09
C ALA A 255 -6.73 0.61 17.93
N LEU A 256 -7.20 0.48 16.68
CA LEU A 256 -6.60 1.14 15.51
C LEU A 256 -7.42 2.33 14.99
N LYS A 257 -8.56 2.64 15.63
CA LYS A 257 -9.44 3.74 15.21
C LYS A 257 -8.79 5.10 15.48
N ALA A 258 -9.23 6.13 14.76
CA ALA A 258 -8.89 7.51 15.11
C ALA A 258 -9.29 7.80 16.57
N GLY A 259 -8.38 8.40 17.35
CA GLY A 259 -8.60 8.69 18.77
C GLY A 259 -8.44 7.50 19.73
N SER A 260 -8.12 6.31 19.22
CA SER A 260 -7.73 5.13 20.02
C SER A 260 -6.41 5.36 20.78
N PRO A 261 -6.09 4.54 21.80
CA PRO A 261 -4.78 4.59 22.46
C PRO A 261 -3.61 4.50 21.48
N PHE A 262 -3.66 3.60 20.49
CA PHE A 262 -2.62 3.49 19.46
C PHE A 262 -2.47 4.79 18.67
N SER A 263 -3.58 5.33 18.15
CA SER A 263 -3.57 6.56 17.35
C SER A 263 -3.03 7.74 18.17
N ASN A 264 -3.38 7.85 19.45
CA ASN A 264 -2.89 8.91 20.32
C ASN A 264 -1.39 8.78 20.61
N LEU A 265 -0.88 7.56 20.81
CA LEU A 265 0.55 7.32 21.02
C LEU A 265 1.34 7.57 19.73
N LEU A 266 0.82 7.15 18.58
CA LEU A 266 1.45 7.40 17.29
C LEU A 266 1.53 8.89 16.95
N GLN A 267 0.53 9.71 17.33
CA GLN A 267 0.60 11.18 17.16
C GLN A 267 1.75 11.80 17.97
N LYS A 268 2.06 11.26 19.15
CA LYS A 268 3.21 11.73 19.95
C LYS A 268 4.56 11.35 19.34
N LEU A 269 4.61 10.23 18.62
CA LEU A 269 5.83 9.73 17.99
C LEU A 269 6.07 10.33 16.59
N SER A 270 5.01 10.55 15.82
CA SER A 270 5.04 10.96 14.42
C SER A 270 4.40 12.33 14.23
N PRO A 271 5.20 13.40 14.07
CA PRO A 271 4.68 14.75 13.78
C PRO A 271 3.85 14.81 12.49
N LYS A 272 4.19 13.95 11.51
CA LYS A 272 3.43 13.80 10.27
C LYS A 272 2.04 13.23 10.53
N TYR A 273 1.93 12.21 11.38
CA TYR A 273 0.64 11.64 11.75
C TYR A 273 -0.21 12.61 12.59
N ASP A 274 0.39 13.31 13.56
CA ASP A 274 -0.27 14.37 14.33
C ASP A 274 -0.88 15.44 13.42
N THR A 275 -0.09 15.92 12.46
CA THR A 275 -0.57 16.89 11.47
C THR A 275 -1.69 16.32 10.61
N TYR A 276 -1.55 15.09 10.11
CA TYR A 276 -2.58 14.43 9.32
C TYR A 276 -3.89 14.30 10.09
N VAL A 277 -3.86 13.84 11.35
CA VAL A 277 -5.06 13.68 12.20
C VAL A 277 -5.74 15.03 12.44
N ARG A 278 -4.99 16.10 12.71
CA ARG A 278 -5.57 17.45 12.86
C ARG A 278 -6.27 17.94 11.58
N LEU A 279 -5.64 17.73 10.43
CA LEU A 279 -6.22 18.14 9.14
C LEU A 279 -7.49 17.34 8.80
N GLN A 280 -7.52 16.05 9.13
CA GLN A 280 -8.73 15.22 8.99
C GLN A 280 -9.87 15.73 9.88
N LEU A 281 -9.58 16.15 11.12
CA LEU A 281 -10.57 16.75 12.02
C LEU A 281 -11.08 18.10 11.50
N GLU A 282 -10.20 18.94 10.94
CA GLU A 282 -10.57 20.22 10.33
C GLU A 282 -11.46 20.03 9.10
N LEU A 283 -11.06 19.13 8.20
CA LEU A 283 -11.84 18.81 7.00
C LEU A 283 -13.23 18.25 7.35
N LYS A 284 -13.30 17.41 8.38
CA LYS A 284 -14.58 16.92 8.91
C LYS A 284 -15.42 18.06 9.48
N LYS A 285 -14.82 18.97 10.24
CA LYS A 285 -15.52 20.14 10.80
C LYS A 285 -16.11 21.01 9.68
N GLU A 286 -15.36 21.26 8.61
CA GLU A 286 -15.89 21.97 7.43
C GLU A 286 -17.07 21.22 6.80
N ALA A 287 -16.99 19.88 6.70
CA ALA A 287 -18.10 19.07 6.19
C ALA A 287 -19.34 19.18 7.08
N ASP A 288 -19.18 19.15 8.41
CA ASP A 288 -20.27 19.30 9.38
C ASP A 288 -20.89 20.71 9.33
N GLU A 289 -20.08 21.76 9.13
CA GLU A 289 -20.55 23.13 8.94
C GLU A 289 -21.43 23.25 7.68
N GLU A 290 -21.07 22.57 6.59
CA GLU A 290 -21.89 22.54 5.36
C GLU A 290 -23.13 21.65 5.49
N LEU A 291 -23.04 20.54 6.23
CA LEU A 291 -24.18 19.67 6.53
C LEU A 291 -25.18 20.32 7.50
N GLY A 292 -24.70 21.25 8.35
CA GLY A 292 -25.50 21.93 9.36
C GLY A 292 -25.74 21.11 10.64
N PHE A 293 -25.02 20.01 10.85
CA PHE A 293 -25.09 19.17 12.06
C PHE A 293 -23.82 18.34 12.25
N ASP A 294 -23.62 17.81 13.46
CA ASP A 294 -22.51 16.90 13.80
C ASP A 294 -22.76 15.52 13.18
N SER A 295 -22.05 15.21 12.09
CA SER A 295 -22.17 13.93 11.40
C SER A 295 -21.65 12.75 12.22
N GLU A 296 -20.68 12.96 13.12
CA GLU A 296 -20.16 11.90 13.98
C GLU A 296 -21.19 11.45 14.99
N ALA A 297 -21.83 12.40 15.67
CA ALA A 297 -22.87 12.14 16.65
C ALA A 297 -24.05 11.43 15.98
N TYR A 298 -24.45 11.88 14.78
CA TYR A 298 -25.48 11.23 13.98
C TYR A 298 -25.13 9.77 13.65
N LEU A 299 -23.94 9.50 13.11
CA LEU A 299 -23.49 8.16 12.76
C LEU A 299 -23.34 7.25 14.00
N LYS A 300 -22.84 7.78 15.12
CA LYS A 300 -22.74 7.04 16.39
C LYS A 300 -24.12 6.65 16.92
N GLN A 301 -25.08 7.57 16.92
CA GLN A 301 -26.45 7.29 17.35
C GLN A 301 -27.10 6.22 16.47
N MET A 302 -26.88 6.30 15.16
CA MET A 302 -27.34 5.31 14.18
C MET A 302 -26.75 3.91 14.45
N LEU A 303 -25.45 3.81 14.73
CA LEU A 303 -24.81 2.53 15.05
C LEU A 303 -25.28 1.94 16.39
N GLN A 304 -25.65 2.79 17.36
CA GLN A 304 -26.15 2.36 18.67
C GLN A 304 -27.62 1.91 18.63
N SER A 305 -28.45 2.44 17.73
CA SER A 305 -29.88 2.11 17.68
C SER A 305 -30.19 0.69 17.18
N LYS A 306 -29.26 0.05 16.46
CA LYS A 306 -29.37 -1.36 16.02
C LYS A 306 -28.79 -2.39 17.02
N LYS A 307 -28.05 -1.96 18.06
CA LYS A 307 -27.52 -2.86 19.12
C LYS A 307 -28.55 -3.20 20.21
N ARG A 308 -29.80 -2.74 20.10
CA ARG A 308 -30.94 -3.05 20.98
C ARG A 308 -31.97 -3.89 20.23
#